data_AF-A0A965IGP7-F1
#
_entry.id   AF-A0A965IGP7-F1
#
_cell.length_a   1.000
_cell.length_b   1.000
_cell.length_c   1.000
_cell.angle_alpha   90.00
_cell.angle_beta   90.00
_cell.angle_gamma   90.00
#
_symmetry.space_group_name_H-M   'P 1'
#
loop_
_entity.id
_entity.type
_entity.pdbx_description
1 polymer ?
#
loop_
_entity_poly.entity_id
_entity_poly.type
_entity_poly.pdbx_seq_one_letter_code
_entity_poly.pdbx_strand_id
1 'polypeptide(L)'
;MSKYASLLFSPEEYYEIGPFRFPVYHDLVPGEARGIEALARKQSKHTFSSIKLAQRIARDKGITTKEAIDLLGTTSEDNQEIFYEYAGELEELQQMSIGAMEQKIEYATLFMRFRGEVKLPKSREYTKVTDWTDEDTEAIPNKLLDKINEFIAWEQSGWPVAEGND
;
A
#
# COMPACT_ATOMS: atom_id res chain seq x y z
N MET A 1 7.79 17.85 -6.49
CA MET A 1 9.19 17.42 -6.23
C MET A 1 10.14 18.61 -6.20
N SER A 2 11.30 18.47 -5.54
CA SER A 2 12.34 19.53 -5.50
C SER A 2 12.91 19.81 -6.89
N LYS A 3 13.09 21.11 -7.21
CA LYS A 3 13.73 21.60 -8.44
C LYS A 3 15.15 21.03 -8.66
N TYR A 4 15.79 20.53 -7.61
CA TYR A 4 17.16 20.04 -7.61
C TYR A 4 17.28 18.51 -7.62
N ALA A 5 16.17 17.77 -7.59
CA ALA A 5 16.22 16.30 -7.58
C ALA A 5 16.91 15.74 -8.83
N SER A 6 16.75 16.40 -9.98
CA SER A 6 17.40 16.03 -11.25
C SER A 6 18.93 16.20 -11.24
N LEU A 7 19.50 16.96 -10.31
CA LEU A 7 20.96 17.10 -10.15
C LEU A 7 21.59 15.91 -9.42
N LEU A 8 20.80 15.21 -8.59
CA LEU A 8 21.26 14.07 -7.79
C LEU A 8 20.87 12.73 -8.43
N PHE A 9 19.80 12.72 -9.23
CA PHE A 9 19.25 11.54 -9.87
C PHE A 9 19.02 11.81 -11.36
N SER A 10 20.05 11.56 -12.16
CA SER A 10 19.89 11.31 -13.59
C SER A 10 19.79 9.79 -13.77
N PRO A 11 18.59 9.21 -13.79
CA PRO A 11 18.42 7.76 -13.93
C PRO A 11 19.15 7.25 -15.18
N GLU A 12 20.07 6.31 -14.97
CA GLU A 12 20.76 5.63 -16.06
C GLU A 12 19.84 4.61 -16.75
N GLU A 13 18.87 4.07 -16.00
CA GLU A 13 17.97 3.01 -16.44
C GLU A 13 16.50 3.31 -16.11
N TYR A 14 15.62 2.80 -16.98
CA TYR A 14 14.17 2.87 -16.81
C TYR A 14 13.55 1.49 -16.97
N TYR A 15 12.57 1.20 -16.13
CA TYR A 15 11.73 0.02 -16.24
C TYR A 15 10.38 0.38 -16.88
N GLU A 16 10.07 -0.19 -18.03
CA GLU A 16 8.86 0.11 -18.80
C GLU A 16 7.70 -0.83 -18.43
N ILE A 17 6.55 -0.25 -18.09
CA ILE A 17 5.32 -0.96 -17.74
C ILE A 17 4.16 -0.39 -18.56
N GLY A 18 3.97 -0.89 -19.77
CA GLY A 18 2.92 -0.39 -20.67
C GLY A 18 3.16 1.08 -21.06
N PRO A 19 2.20 2.00 -20.83
CA PRO A 19 2.40 3.43 -21.11
C PRO A 19 3.25 4.15 -20.06
N PHE A 20 3.57 3.46 -18.97
CA PHE A 20 4.35 3.97 -17.86
C PHE A 20 5.81 3.57 -18.00
N ARG A 21 6.70 4.40 -17.47
CA ARG A 21 8.07 3.99 -17.13
C ARG A 21 8.45 4.55 -15.79
N PHE A 22 9.35 3.86 -15.12
CA PHE A 22 9.88 4.26 -13.83
C PHE A 22 11.40 4.28 -13.89
N PRO A 23 12.05 5.36 -13.46
CA PRO A 23 13.48 5.34 -13.21
C PRO A 23 13.84 4.31 -12.15
N VAL A 24 14.85 3.49 -12.45
CA VAL A 24 15.39 2.46 -11.55
C VAL A 24 16.44 3.12 -10.67
N TYR A 25 16.29 3.05 -9.34
CA TYR A 25 17.28 3.59 -8.40
C TYR A 25 17.89 2.50 -7.52
N HIS A 26 17.35 1.28 -7.52
CA HIS A 26 17.75 0.19 -6.61
C HIS A 26 17.68 0.59 -5.13
N ASP A 27 16.88 1.61 -4.81
CA ASP A 27 16.69 2.15 -3.47
C ASP A 27 15.44 3.04 -3.46
N LEU A 28 14.92 3.39 -2.28
CA LEU A 28 13.83 4.33 -2.12
C LEU A 28 14.35 5.76 -1.96
N VAL A 29 13.72 6.73 -2.64
CA VAL A 29 14.02 8.12 -2.30
C VAL A 29 13.39 8.46 -0.93
N PRO A 30 13.96 9.41 -0.16
CA PRO A 30 13.46 9.71 1.19
C PRO A 30 11.97 10.10 1.26
N GLY A 31 11.41 10.65 0.18
CA GLY A 31 9.99 10.95 0.09
C GLY A 31 9.10 9.70 -0.01
N GLU A 32 9.56 8.69 -0.74
CA GLU A 32 8.88 7.39 -0.86
C GLU A 32 8.98 6.62 0.44
N ALA A 33 10.18 6.54 1.03
CA ALA A 33 10.38 5.89 2.33
C ALA A 33 9.47 6.49 3.40
N ARG A 34 9.36 7.83 3.47
CA ARG A 34 8.43 8.51 4.39
C ARG A 34 6.97 8.19 4.08
N GLY A 35 6.59 8.13 2.80
CA GLY A 35 5.24 7.76 2.39
C GLY A 35 4.89 6.33 2.81
N ILE A 36 5.77 5.37 2.54
CA ILE A 36 5.65 3.97 2.95
C ILE A 36 5.53 3.87 4.47
N GLU A 37 6.36 4.58 5.24
CA GLU A 37 6.24 4.62 6.70
C GLU A 37 4.90 5.19 7.19
N ALA A 38 4.33 6.15 6.48
CA ALA A 38 3.02 6.70 6.83
C ALA A 38 1.90 5.66 6.60
N LEU A 39 1.97 4.90 5.49
CA LEU A 39 1.07 3.80 5.20
C LEU A 39 1.21 2.66 6.23
N ALA A 40 2.44 2.27 6.56
CA ALA A 40 2.71 1.26 7.60
C ALA A 40 2.20 1.70 8.98
N ARG A 41 2.28 3.00 9.30
CA ARG A 41 1.68 3.57 10.53
C ARG A 41 0.16 3.51 10.53
N LYS A 42 -0.50 3.75 9.38
CA LYS A 42 -1.97 3.61 9.24
C LYS A 42 -2.38 2.16 9.54
N GLN A 43 -1.66 1.17 9.01
CA GLN A 43 -1.88 -0.25 9.31
C GLN A 43 -1.64 -0.61 10.77
N SER A 44 -0.55 -0.13 11.35
CA SER A 44 -0.20 -0.38 12.75
C SER A 44 -1.29 0.15 13.71
N LYS A 45 -1.89 1.30 13.40
CA LYS A 45 -3.02 1.86 14.17
C LYS A 45 -4.24 0.96 14.13
N HIS A 46 -4.55 0.37 12.98
CA HIS A 46 -5.64 -0.60 12.87
C HIS A 46 -5.38 -1.81 13.77
N THR A 47 -4.21 -2.45 13.65
CA THR A 47 -3.85 -3.62 14.49
C THR A 47 -3.90 -3.31 15.98
N PHE A 48 -3.38 -2.15 16.41
CA PHE A 48 -3.42 -1.76 17.81
C PHE A 48 -4.86 -1.55 18.31
N SER A 49 -5.70 -0.92 17.49
CA SER A 49 -7.11 -0.70 17.82
C SER A 49 -7.87 -2.02 17.94
N SER A 50 -7.60 -2.99 17.04
CA SER A 50 -8.19 -4.34 17.12
C SER A 50 -7.79 -5.07 18.40
N ILE A 51 -6.50 -4.98 18.80
CA ILE A 51 -6.02 -5.57 20.06
C ILE A 51 -6.70 -4.91 21.26
N LYS A 52 -6.84 -3.58 21.26
CA LYS A 52 -7.48 -2.85 22.35
C LYS A 52 -8.96 -3.24 22.50
N LEU A 53 -9.67 -3.41 21.38
CA LEU A 53 -11.05 -3.90 21.40
C LEU A 53 -11.10 -5.34 21.96
N ALA A 54 -10.22 -6.23 21.50
CA ALA A 54 -10.14 -7.60 22.00
C ALA A 54 -9.88 -7.66 23.51
N GLN A 55 -8.99 -6.81 24.04
CA GLN A 55 -8.73 -6.72 25.48
C GLN A 55 -9.97 -6.28 26.28
N ARG A 56 -10.78 -5.38 25.73
CA ARG A 56 -12.03 -4.94 26.36
C ARG A 56 -13.06 -6.06 26.37
N ILE A 57 -13.29 -6.72 25.23
CA ILE A 57 -14.20 -7.88 25.12
C ILE A 57 -13.78 -8.98 26.10
N ALA A 58 -12.47 -9.27 26.16
CA ALA A 58 -11.92 -10.26 27.09
C ALA A 58 -12.27 -9.95 28.55
N ARG A 59 -12.09 -8.70 28.96
CA ARG A 59 -12.44 -8.25 30.32
C ARG A 59 -13.94 -8.33 30.59
N ASP A 60 -14.76 -7.87 29.65
CA ASP A 60 -16.19 -7.71 29.85
C ASP A 60 -16.94 -9.06 29.77
N LYS A 61 -16.41 -10.04 29.00
CA LYS A 61 -16.96 -11.41 28.87
C LYS A 61 -16.25 -12.45 29.76
N GLY A 62 -15.16 -12.09 30.43
CA GLY A 62 -14.39 -13.00 31.28
C GLY A 62 -13.62 -14.09 30.52
N ILE A 63 -13.25 -13.81 29.27
CA ILE A 63 -12.49 -14.72 28.39
C ILE A 63 -11.04 -14.22 28.23
N THR A 64 -10.18 -15.00 27.61
CA THR A 64 -8.82 -14.56 27.28
C THR A 64 -8.80 -13.61 26.10
N THR A 65 -7.78 -12.75 26.03
CA THR A 65 -7.58 -11.86 24.86
C THR A 65 -7.44 -12.64 23.57
N LYS A 66 -6.87 -13.86 23.61
CA LYS A 66 -6.75 -14.73 22.45
C LYS A 66 -8.13 -15.17 21.95
N GLU A 67 -8.99 -15.65 22.85
CA GLU A 67 -10.37 -16.02 22.51
C GLU A 67 -11.16 -14.81 21.98
N ALA A 68 -10.95 -13.63 22.55
CA ALA A 68 -11.55 -12.39 22.04
C ALA A 68 -11.07 -12.03 20.62
N ILE A 69 -9.78 -12.24 20.29
CA ILE A 69 -9.27 -12.07 18.93
C ILE A 69 -9.91 -13.07 17.98
N ASP A 70 -10.01 -14.33 18.38
CA ASP A 70 -10.62 -15.39 17.57
C ASP A 70 -12.12 -15.11 17.31
N LEU A 71 -12.83 -14.53 18.29
CA LEU A 71 -14.21 -14.06 18.16
C LEU A 71 -14.34 -12.90 17.16
N LEU A 72 -13.43 -11.92 17.20
CA LEU A 72 -13.40 -10.81 16.23
C LEU A 72 -13.10 -11.30 14.80
N GLY A 73 -12.39 -12.41 14.65
CA GLY A 73 -12.05 -13.02 13.37
C GLY A 73 -13.12 -13.95 12.80
N THR A 74 -14.18 -14.29 13.55
CA THR A 74 -15.18 -15.29 13.15
C THR A 74 -16.57 -14.67 12.93
N THR A 75 -17.12 -14.88 11.73
CA THR A 75 -18.48 -14.45 11.32
C THR A 75 -19.59 -15.41 11.78
N SER A 76 -19.38 -16.14 12.87
CA SER A 76 -20.32 -17.15 13.40
C SER A 76 -21.62 -16.50 13.88
N GLU A 77 -22.78 -17.09 13.59
CA GLU A 77 -24.10 -16.60 14.04
C GLU A 77 -24.22 -16.54 15.57
N ASP A 78 -23.48 -17.38 16.30
CA ASP A 78 -23.43 -17.40 17.77
C ASP A 78 -22.80 -16.14 18.40
N ASN A 79 -22.08 -15.34 17.60
CA ASN A 79 -21.40 -14.12 18.07
C ASN A 79 -22.25 -12.85 17.88
N GLN A 80 -23.49 -12.95 17.39
CA GLN A 80 -24.35 -11.80 17.08
C GLN A 80 -24.52 -10.81 18.24
N GLU A 81 -24.60 -11.29 19.48
CA GLU A 81 -24.74 -10.43 20.66
C GLU A 81 -23.50 -9.54 20.90
N ILE A 82 -22.30 -10.08 20.63
CA ILE A 82 -21.04 -9.33 20.70
C ILE A 82 -20.97 -8.32 19.56
N PHE A 83 -21.41 -8.70 18.35
CA PHE A 83 -21.48 -7.78 17.21
C PHE A 83 -22.38 -6.57 17.49
N TYR A 84 -23.50 -6.75 18.20
CA TYR A 84 -24.36 -5.63 18.60
C TYR A 84 -23.75 -4.77 19.72
N GLU A 85 -23.16 -5.39 20.75
CA GLU A 85 -22.61 -4.69 21.91
C GLU A 85 -21.39 -3.81 21.57
N TYR A 86 -20.60 -4.23 20.58
CA TYR A 86 -19.39 -3.54 20.12
C TYR A 86 -19.51 -3.01 18.69
N ALA A 87 -20.74 -2.85 18.18
CA ALA A 87 -20.99 -2.48 16.78
C ALA A 87 -20.25 -1.20 16.34
N GLY A 88 -20.23 -0.17 17.18
CA GLY A 88 -19.58 1.10 16.87
C GLY A 88 -18.06 0.96 16.74
N GLU A 89 -17.42 0.27 17.69
CA GLU A 89 -15.98 0.02 17.63
C GLU A 89 -15.60 -0.93 16.48
N LEU A 90 -16.47 -1.90 16.16
CA LEU A 90 -16.28 -2.79 15.01
C LEU A 90 -16.42 -2.04 13.68
N GLU A 91 -17.36 -1.11 13.58
CA GLU A 91 -17.50 -0.23 12.42
C GLU A 91 -16.28 0.68 12.26
N GLU A 92 -15.78 1.28 13.34
CA GLU A 92 -14.53 2.05 13.33
C GLU A 92 -13.33 1.20 12.87
N LEU A 93 -13.21 -0.04 13.37
CA LEU A 93 -12.17 -0.97 12.91
C LEU A 93 -12.32 -1.29 11.43
N GLN A 94 -13.54 -1.54 10.96
CA GLN A 94 -13.80 -1.84 9.56
C GLN A 94 -13.45 -0.65 8.66
N GLN A 95 -13.76 0.58 9.07
CA GLN A 95 -13.37 1.80 8.35
C GLN A 95 -11.86 2.02 8.32
N MET A 96 -11.13 1.52 9.32
CA MET A 96 -9.67 1.58 9.39
C MET A 96 -8.97 0.41 8.69
N SER A 97 -9.70 -0.66 8.35
CA SER A 97 -9.16 -1.83 7.68
C SER A 97 -8.89 -1.52 6.21
N ILE A 98 -7.61 -1.32 5.89
CA ILE A 98 -7.17 -1.11 4.51
C ILE A 98 -7.19 -2.46 3.79
N GLY A 99 -8.00 -2.59 2.75
CA GLY A 99 -8.02 -3.79 1.92
C GLY A 99 -6.70 -4.00 1.18
N ALA A 100 -6.34 -5.25 0.85
CA ALA A 100 -5.11 -5.54 0.09
C ALA A 100 -5.05 -4.80 -1.27
N MET A 101 -6.20 -4.56 -1.89
CA MET A 101 -6.29 -3.75 -3.12
C MET A 101 -6.06 -2.27 -2.85
N GLU A 102 -6.66 -1.71 -1.79
CA GLU A 102 -6.46 -0.32 -1.39
C GLU A 102 -4.98 -0.05 -1.07
N GLN A 103 -4.31 -0.99 -0.39
CA GLN A 103 -2.88 -0.91 -0.15
C GLN A 103 -2.05 -0.90 -1.45
N LYS A 104 -2.41 -1.75 -2.42
CA LYS A 104 -1.77 -1.73 -3.76
C LYS A 104 -1.96 -0.40 -4.48
N ILE A 105 -3.14 0.20 -4.36
CA ILE A 105 -3.47 1.51 -4.92
C ILE A 105 -2.65 2.60 -4.24
N GLU A 106 -2.59 2.63 -2.91
CA GLU A 106 -1.83 3.61 -2.14
C GLU A 106 -0.33 3.58 -2.49
N TYR A 107 0.28 2.38 -2.56
CA TYR A 107 1.68 2.24 -2.95
C TYR A 107 1.93 2.65 -4.40
N ALA A 108 1.11 2.18 -5.34
CA ALA A 108 1.27 2.53 -6.75
C ALA A 108 1.12 4.05 -6.96
N THR A 109 0.12 4.67 -6.33
CA THR A 109 -0.09 6.12 -6.38
C THR A 109 1.11 6.88 -5.82
N LEU A 110 1.66 6.44 -4.69
CA LEU A 110 2.85 7.04 -4.10
C LEU A 110 4.02 7.00 -5.09
N PHE A 111 4.32 5.85 -5.70
CA PHE A 111 5.41 5.73 -6.66
C PHE A 111 5.15 6.49 -7.96
N MET A 112 3.91 6.55 -8.43
CA MET A 112 3.53 7.36 -9.59
C MET A 112 3.84 8.84 -9.35
N ARG A 113 3.50 9.38 -8.18
CA ARG A 113 3.79 10.79 -7.83
C ARG A 113 5.29 11.10 -7.74
N PHE A 114 6.10 10.16 -7.27
CA PHE A 114 7.53 10.37 -7.07
C PHE A 114 8.38 10.06 -8.31
N ARG A 115 7.99 9.07 -9.12
CA ARG A 115 8.82 8.54 -10.21
C ARG A 115 8.08 8.29 -11.51
N GLY A 116 6.76 8.15 -11.46
CA GLY A 116 5.95 7.79 -12.61
C GLY A 116 6.17 8.77 -13.76
N GLU A 117 6.54 8.21 -14.91
CA GLU A 117 6.54 8.92 -16.17
C GLU A 117 5.59 8.24 -17.14
N VAL A 118 4.72 9.02 -17.77
CA VAL A 118 3.73 8.53 -18.74
C VAL A 118 4.06 9.02 -20.12
N LYS A 119 3.81 8.13 -21.09
CA LYS A 119 3.77 8.49 -22.51
C LYS A 119 2.32 8.75 -22.92
N LEU A 120 1.96 10.03 -23.04
CA LEU A 120 0.62 10.41 -23.51
C LEU A 120 0.45 10.07 -25.00
N PRO A 121 -0.74 9.64 -25.46
CA PRO A 121 -0.95 9.21 -26.85
C PRO A 121 -0.57 10.25 -27.92
N LYS A 122 -0.61 11.53 -27.58
CA LYS A 122 -0.28 12.66 -28.47
C LYS A 122 1.14 13.20 -28.27
N SER A 123 1.91 12.65 -27.34
CA SER A 123 3.28 13.04 -27.04
C SER A 123 4.24 11.92 -27.42
N ARG A 124 5.40 12.28 -27.97
CA ARG A 124 6.52 11.33 -28.13
C ARG A 124 7.38 11.24 -26.88
N GLU A 125 7.24 12.20 -25.97
CA GLU A 125 8.05 12.35 -24.78
C GLU A 125 7.31 11.84 -23.55
N TYR A 126 8.07 11.19 -22.68
CA TYR A 126 7.61 10.80 -21.35
C TYR A 126 7.58 12.02 -20.44
N THR A 127 6.50 12.16 -19.69
CA THR A 127 6.29 13.29 -18.77
C THR A 127 6.06 12.78 -17.37
N LYS A 128 6.68 13.42 -16.38
CA LYS A 128 6.46 13.12 -14.95
C LYS A 128 5.04 13.49 -14.54
N VAL A 129 4.42 12.62 -13.74
CA VAL A 129 3.06 12.82 -13.20
C VAL A 129 3.07 13.03 -11.70
N THR A 130 3.58 14.18 -11.27
CA THR A 130 3.66 14.49 -9.83
C THR A 130 2.30 14.78 -9.18
N ASP A 131 1.29 15.03 -10.00
CA ASP A 131 -0.11 15.31 -9.65
C ASP A 131 -1.01 14.06 -9.70
N TRP A 132 -0.45 12.87 -9.96
CA TRP A 132 -1.17 11.61 -10.05
C TRP A 132 -2.07 11.35 -8.83
N THR A 133 -3.31 10.94 -9.04
CA THR A 133 -4.32 10.74 -7.99
C THR A 133 -4.60 9.26 -7.73
N ASP A 134 -5.36 8.98 -6.67
CA ASP A 134 -5.73 7.62 -6.31
C ASP A 134 -6.75 7.10 -7.35
N GLU A 135 -7.64 7.98 -7.82
CA GLU A 135 -8.59 7.74 -8.92
C GLU A 135 -7.88 7.38 -10.23
N ASP A 136 -6.75 8.02 -10.53
CA ASP A 136 -5.94 7.68 -11.70
C ASP A 136 -5.37 6.25 -11.59
N THR A 137 -4.97 5.82 -10.38
CA THR A 137 -4.47 4.47 -10.13
C THR A 137 -5.59 3.43 -10.19
N GLU A 138 -6.78 3.73 -9.70
CA GLU A 138 -7.96 2.86 -9.77
C GLU A 138 -8.40 2.59 -11.22
N ALA A 139 -8.14 3.53 -12.14
CA ALA A 139 -8.40 3.34 -13.57
C ALA A 139 -7.39 2.42 -14.27
N ILE A 140 -6.28 2.05 -13.61
CA ILE A 140 -5.27 1.14 -14.18
C ILE A 140 -5.80 -0.29 -14.18
N PRO A 141 -5.68 -1.04 -15.31
CA PRO A 141 -5.99 -2.47 -15.31
C PRO A 141 -5.18 -3.24 -14.27
N ASN A 142 -5.82 -4.14 -13.51
CA ASN A 142 -5.17 -4.92 -12.43
C ASN A 142 -3.84 -5.56 -12.84
N LYS A 143 -3.74 -6.11 -14.06
CA LYS A 143 -2.48 -6.70 -14.58
C LYS A 143 -1.31 -5.71 -14.64
N LEU A 144 -1.58 -4.44 -14.93
CA LEU A 144 -0.55 -3.39 -14.94
C LEU A 144 -0.26 -2.92 -13.51
N LEU A 145 -1.30 -2.78 -12.68
CA LEU A 145 -1.14 -2.44 -11.27
C LEU A 145 -0.28 -3.47 -10.53
N ASP A 146 -0.46 -4.77 -10.81
CA ASP A 146 0.35 -5.84 -10.24
C ASP A 146 1.82 -5.73 -10.63
N LYS A 147 2.11 -5.40 -11.90
CA LYS A 147 3.49 -5.15 -12.38
C LYS A 147 4.13 -3.94 -11.72
N ILE A 148 3.36 -2.87 -11.50
CA ILE A 148 3.84 -1.69 -10.78
C ILE A 148 4.19 -2.08 -9.34
N ASN A 149 3.33 -2.86 -8.67
CA ASN A 149 3.60 -3.33 -7.31
C ASN A 149 4.80 -4.30 -7.24
N GLU A 150 5.01 -5.12 -8.27
CA GLU A 150 6.20 -5.97 -8.38
C GLU A 150 7.48 -5.13 -8.51
N PHE A 151 7.48 -4.11 -9.37
CA PHE A 151 8.57 -3.14 -9.46
C PHE A 151 8.86 -2.46 -8.11
N ILE A 152 7.81 -2.04 -7.40
CA ILE A 152 7.94 -1.44 -6.06
C ILE A 152 8.60 -2.42 -5.09
N ALA A 153 8.20 -3.69 -5.11
CA ALA A 153 8.80 -4.70 -4.26
C ALA A 153 10.30 -4.90 -4.55
N TRP A 154 10.70 -4.87 -5.83
CA TRP A 154 12.11 -4.95 -6.22
C TRP A 154 12.94 -3.76 -5.76
N GLU A 155 12.41 -2.54 -5.88
CA GLU A 155 13.10 -1.34 -5.36
C GLU A 155 13.24 -1.36 -3.82
N GLN A 156 12.33 -2.04 -3.11
CA GLN A 156 12.37 -2.15 -1.64
C GLN A 156 13.28 -3.29 -1.15
N SER A 157 13.23 -4.43 -1.82
CA SER A 157 13.73 -5.70 -1.28
C SER A 157 14.83 -6.32 -2.14
N GLY A 158 15.18 -5.69 -3.26
CA GLY A 158 16.18 -6.17 -4.20
C GLY A 158 15.57 -6.68 -5.50
N TRP A 159 16.29 -6.42 -6.58
CA TRP A 159 15.91 -6.87 -7.91
C TRP A 159 16.19 -8.37 -8.09
N PRO A 160 15.37 -9.08 -8.90
CA PRO A 160 15.63 -10.48 -9.19
C PRO A 160 17.01 -10.61 -9.85
N VAL A 161 17.85 -11.46 -9.27
CA VAL A 161 19.12 -11.82 -9.89
C VAL A 161 18.75 -12.72 -11.07
N ALA A 162 19.16 -12.35 -12.29
CA ALA A 162 19.02 -13.25 -13.42
C ALA A 162 19.79 -14.53 -13.10
N GLU A 163 19.10 -15.65 -12.94
CA GLU A 163 19.76 -16.96 -12.84
C GLU A 163 20.65 -17.11 -14.08
N GLY A 164 21.96 -17.17 -13.85
CA GLY A 164 22.94 -17.35 -14.90
C GLY A 164 22.69 -18.66 -15.62
N ASN A 165 22.59 -18.59 -16.96
CA ASN A 165 22.99 -19.70 -17.80
C ASN A 165 24.47 -19.99 -17.52
N ASP A 166 24.75 -21.03 -16.74
CA ASP A 166 26.01 -21.78 -16.84
C ASP A 166 25.92 -22.81 -17.96
#